data_AF-N8S5Z6-F1
#
_entry.id   AF-N8S5Z6-F1
#
_cell.length_a   1.000
_cell.length_b   1.000
_cell.length_c   1.000
_cell.angle_alpha   90.00
_cell.angle_beta   90.00
_cell.angle_gamma   90.00
#
_symmetry.space_group_name_H-M   'P 1'
#
loop_
_entity.id
_entity.type
_entity.pdbx_description
1 polymer ?
#
loop_
_entity_poly.entity_id
_entity_poly.type
_entity_poly.pdbx_seq_one_letter_code
_entity_poly.pdbx_strand_id
1 'polypeptide(L)'
;MGDKYHCKCGGLVLPDFEAYQVGDVVNFNVQKRENTYQGKIQVSQKPYIGEITEIDGDQITVKANVRTYVLDRYEITPKDAPGPMDYLRFGKCHIS
;
A
#
# COMPACT_ATOMS: atom_id res chain seq x y z
N MET A 1 -22.56 -0.13 -11.15
CA MET A 1 -22.23 0.46 -9.84
C MET A 1 -20.73 0.58 -9.83
N GLY A 2 -20.19 1.73 -10.23
CA GLY A 2 -18.73 1.90 -10.29
C GLY A 2 -18.23 2.19 -8.89
N ASP A 3 -17.47 1.27 -8.31
CA ASP A 3 -16.86 1.45 -6.99
C ASP A 3 -16.09 2.78 -6.97
N LYS A 4 -16.12 3.49 -5.83
CA LYS A 4 -15.52 4.83 -5.60
C LYS A 4 -14.10 5.00 -6.17
N TYR A 5 -13.39 3.89 -6.39
CA TYR A 5 -12.00 3.84 -6.81
C TYR A 5 -11.77 3.49 -8.29
N HIS A 6 -12.79 3.10 -9.07
CA HIS A 6 -12.62 2.74 -10.48
C HIS A 6 -13.06 3.87 -11.42
N CYS A 7 -12.21 4.22 -12.39
CA CYS A 7 -12.57 5.13 -13.47
C CYS A 7 -13.25 4.41 -14.64
N LYS A 8 -13.88 5.19 -15.53
CA LYS A 8 -14.44 4.69 -16.79
C LYS A 8 -13.43 3.97 -17.68
N CYS A 9 -12.14 4.30 -17.57
CA CYS A 9 -11.06 3.64 -18.30
C CYS A 9 -10.65 2.28 -17.73
N GLY A 10 -11.29 1.81 -16.64
CA GLY A 10 -10.97 0.54 -15.97
C GLY A 10 -9.80 0.61 -14.98
N GLY A 11 -9.08 1.73 -14.92
CA GLY A 11 -8.00 1.95 -13.95
C GLY A 11 -8.50 2.46 -12.59
N LEU A 12 -7.59 2.52 -11.62
CA LEU A 12 -7.87 2.96 -10.25
C LEU A 12 -7.50 4.42 -10.00
N VAL A 13 -8.36 5.14 -9.28
CA VAL A 13 -8.11 6.51 -8.81
C VAL A 13 -7.02 6.46 -7.75
N LEU A 14 -5.95 7.23 -7.91
CA LEU A 14 -4.89 7.29 -6.91
C LEU A 14 -5.39 7.90 -5.59
N PRO A 15 -4.88 7.44 -4.44
CA PRO A 15 -5.11 8.12 -3.17
C PRO A 15 -4.61 9.57 -3.23
N ASP A 16 -5.22 10.42 -2.41
CA ASP A 16 -4.63 11.70 -2.06
C ASP A 16 -3.53 11.45 -1.02
N PHE A 17 -2.29 11.32 -1.50
CA PHE A 17 -1.14 10.98 -0.66
C PHE A 17 -0.77 12.08 0.33
N GLU A 18 -1.15 13.34 0.06
CA GLU A 18 -0.85 14.47 0.95
C GLU A 18 -1.86 14.59 2.09
N ALA A 19 -2.99 13.87 2.01
CA ALA A 19 -4.03 13.88 3.03
C ALA A 19 -3.72 13.02 4.27
N TYR A 20 -2.62 12.26 4.27
CA TYR A 20 -2.27 11.40 5.40
C TYR A 20 -1.94 12.18 6.66
N GLN A 21 -2.46 11.68 7.78
CA GLN A 21 -2.20 12.18 9.13
C GLN A 21 -1.88 11.03 10.10
N VAL A 22 -1.19 11.38 11.19
CA VAL A 22 -1.00 10.44 12.31
C VAL A 22 -2.35 9.98 12.84
N GLY A 23 -2.50 8.67 13.06
CA GLY A 23 -3.76 8.01 13.44
C GLY A 23 -4.55 7.44 12.26
N ASP A 24 -4.21 7.77 11.01
CA ASP A 24 -4.84 7.14 9.86
C ASP A 24 -4.50 5.65 9.78
N VAL A 25 -5.47 4.85 9.35
CA VAL A 25 -5.29 3.41 9.13
C VAL A 25 -5.06 3.14 7.65
N VAL A 26 -3.96 2.45 7.34
CA VAL A 26 -3.46 2.24 5.98
C VAL A 26 -3.18 0.77 5.69
N ASN A 27 -3.33 0.41 4.42
CA ASN A 27 -2.92 -0.86 3.84
C ASN A 27 -1.53 -0.72 3.21
N PHE A 28 -0.70 -1.74 3.36
CA PHE A 28 0.62 -1.80 2.75
C PHE A 28 1.08 -3.25 2.58
N ASN A 29 2.10 -3.45 1.73
CA ASN A 29 2.63 -4.78 1.46
C ASN A 29 4.09 -4.89 1.87
N VAL A 30 4.43 -5.96 2.58
CA VAL A 30 5.83 -6.27 2.92
C VAL A 30 6.30 -7.43 2.06
N GLN A 31 7.43 -7.23 1.37
CA GLN A 31 8.10 -8.30 0.63
C GLN A 31 8.89 -9.18 1.61
N LYS A 32 8.59 -10.49 1.61
CA LYS A 32 9.36 -11.50 2.32
C LYS A 32 10.16 -12.31 1.30
N ARG A 33 11.47 -12.40 1.50
CA ARG A 33 12.38 -13.26 0.72
C ARG A 33 12.80 -14.43 1.59
N GLU A 34 12.55 -15.64 1.11
CA GLU A 34 12.94 -16.87 1.79
C GLU A 34 13.83 -17.69 0.85
N ASN A 35 14.94 -18.18 1.39
CA ASN A 35 15.78 -19.14 0.70
C ASN A 35 15.12 -20.50 0.76
N THR A 36 14.76 -21.05 -0.39
CA THR A 36 14.22 -22.42 -0.47
C THR A 36 15.34 -23.42 -0.76
N TYR A 37 15.10 -24.68 -0.39
CA TYR A 37 16.05 -25.76 -0.65
C TYR A 37 16.28 -25.88 -2.17
N GLN A 38 17.54 -26.09 -2.60
CA GLN A 38 18.02 -26.02 -3.99
C GLN A 38 18.31 -24.62 -4.57
N GLY A 39 18.54 -23.60 -3.73
CA GLY A 39 19.11 -22.32 -4.19
C GLY A 39 18.11 -21.41 -4.94
N LYS A 40 16.81 -21.68 -4.83
CA LYS A 40 15.76 -20.80 -5.36
C LYS A 40 15.33 -19.80 -4.29
N ILE A 41 15.14 -18.54 -4.68
CA ILE A 41 14.59 -17.51 -3.79
C ILE A 41 13.08 -17.47 -4.00
N GLN A 42 12.33 -17.74 -2.94
CA GLN A 42 10.89 -17.50 -2.92
C GLN A 42 10.64 -16.06 -2.45
N VAL A 43 9.98 -15.28 -3.30
CA VAL A 43 9.54 -13.92 -2.98
C VAL A 43 8.04 -13.97 -2.77
N SER A 44 7.57 -13.57 -1.59
CA SER A 44 6.16 -13.39 -1.31
C SER A 44 5.87 -11.95 -0.92
N GLN A 45 4.69 -11.45 -1.26
CA GLN A 45 4.19 -10.20 -0.74
C GLN A 45 3.05 -10.48 0.22
N LYS A 46 3.12 -9.92 1.42
CA LYS A 46 2.08 -10.09 2.42
C LYS A 46 1.42 -8.73 2.69
N PRO A 47 0.08 -8.63 2.56
CA PRO A 47 -0.64 -7.42 2.92
C PRO A 47 -0.72 -7.26 4.44
N TYR A 48 -0.66 -6.02 4.88
CA TYR A 48 -0.77 -5.59 6.27
C TYR A 48 -1.70 -4.38 6.36
N ILE A 49 -2.33 -4.25 7.52
CA ILE A 49 -3.08 -3.06 7.94
C ILE A 49 -2.39 -2.53 9.18
N GLY A 50 -2.16 -1.23 9.24
CA GLY A 50 -1.56 -0.58 10.41
C GLY A 50 -1.98 0.88 10.52
N GLU A 51 -1.63 1.47 11.64
CA GLU A 51 -1.91 2.88 11.97
C GLU A 51 -0.64 3.71 11.81
N ILE A 52 -0.74 4.88 11.16
CA ILE A 52 0.36 5.83 11.05
C ILE A 52 0.68 6.40 12.43
N THR A 53 1.91 6.23 12.89
CA THR A 53 2.37 6.77 14.18
C THR A 53 3.31 7.97 14.03
N GLU A 54 3.92 8.15 12.86
CA GLU A 54 4.82 9.29 12.58
C GLU A 54 4.86 9.58 11.07
N ILE A 55 5.05 10.85 10.72
CA ILE A 55 5.24 11.34 9.35
C ILE A 55 6.45 12.29 9.36
N ASP A 56 7.50 11.92 8.63
CA ASP A 56 8.69 12.75 8.39
C ASP A 56 8.92 12.88 6.88
N GLY A 57 8.37 13.95 6.29
CA GLY A 57 8.32 14.11 4.84
C GLY A 57 7.56 12.96 4.18
N ASP A 58 8.22 12.23 3.27
CA ASP A 58 7.65 11.05 2.61
C ASP A 58 7.89 9.75 3.38
N GLN A 59 8.62 9.81 4.50
CA GLN A 59 8.81 8.65 5.37
C GLN A 59 7.64 8.55 6.36
N ILE A 60 6.93 7.41 6.31
CA ILE A 60 5.77 7.13 7.14
C ILE A 60 6.08 5.96 8.07
N THR A 61 5.99 6.17 9.38
CA THR A 61 6.09 5.09 10.36
C THR A 61 4.69 4.54 10.63
N VAL A 62 4.50 3.25 10.41
CA VAL A 62 3.23 2.54 10.56
C VAL A 62 3.38 1.41 11.57
N LYS A 63 2.50 1.38 12.58
CA LYS A 63 2.40 0.28 13.54
C LYS A 63 1.35 -0.72 13.09
N ALA A 64 1.77 -1.96 12.84
CA ALA A 64 0.88 -3.07 12.46
C ALA A 64 1.07 -4.25 13.42
N ASN A 65 0.03 -4.53 14.21
CA ASN A 65 0.07 -5.52 15.30
C ASN A 65 1.25 -5.25 16.27
N VAL A 66 2.20 -6.18 16.37
CA VAL A 66 3.37 -6.11 17.25
C VAL A 66 4.62 -5.55 16.57
N ARG A 67 4.52 -5.08 15.31
CA ARG A 67 5.65 -4.60 14.52
C ARG A 67 5.43 -3.16 14.09
N THR A 68 6.53 -2.44 13.93
CA THR A 68 6.58 -1.11 13.34
C THR A 68 7.32 -1.21 12.01
N TYR A 69 6.82 -0.50 11.01
CA TYR A 69 7.36 -0.44 9.67
C TYR A 69 7.63 1.02 9.31
N VAL A 70 8.72 1.26 8.61
CA VAL A 70 9.04 2.56 8.02
C VAL A 70 8.90 2.38 6.51
N LEU A 71 7.99 3.13 5.92
CA LEU A 71 7.52 2.98 4.53
C LEU A 71 7.59 4.32 3.82
N ASP A 72 7.68 4.29 2.50
CA ASP A 72 7.49 5.49 1.70
C ASP A 72 5.98 5.82 1.58
N ARG A 73 5.64 7.11 1.54
CA ARG A 73 4.27 7.64 1.41
C ARG A 73 3.50 7.01 0.24
N TYR A 74 4.19 6.66 -0.83
CA TYR A 74 3.59 6.09 -2.04
C TYR A 74 3.49 4.55 -2.01
N GLU A 75 3.98 3.90 -0.95
CA GLU A 75 3.89 2.44 -0.74
C GLU A 75 2.66 2.01 0.09
N ILE A 76 1.88 2.98 0.57
CA ILE A 76 0.70 2.76 1.40
C ILE A 76 -0.56 3.27 0.70
N THR A 77 -1.71 2.71 1.05
CA THR A 77 -3.03 3.19 0.61
C THR A 77 -3.99 3.27 1.80
N PRO A 78 -5.04 4.11 1.77
CA PRO A 78 -6.04 4.10 2.84
C PRO A 78 -6.65 2.70 3.04
N LYS A 79 -7.00 2.33 4.28
CA LYS A 79 -7.55 1.00 4.62
C LYS A 79 -8.71 0.55 3.72
N ASP A 80 -9.58 1.47 3.34
CA ASP A 80 -10.77 1.16 2.54
C ASP A 80 -10.55 1.41 1.04
N ALA A 81 -9.32 1.69 0.61
CA ALA A 81 -8.92 1.84 -0.78
C ALA A 81 -8.27 0.54 -1.31
N PRO A 82 -8.20 0.37 -2.64
CA PRO A 82 -7.41 -0.70 -3.24
C PRO A 82 -5.98 -0.71 -2.68
N GLY A 83 -5.41 -1.90 -2.50
CA GLY A 83 -4.05 -2.04 -1.99
C GLY A 83 -3.01 -1.66 -3.05
N PRO A 84 -1.74 -1.46 -2.66
CA PRO A 84 -0.66 -1.18 -3.61
C PRO A 84 -0.57 -2.20 -4.76
N MET A 85 -0.84 -3.48 -4.48
CA MET A 85 -0.87 -4.53 -5.51
C MET A 85 -2.04 -4.46 -6.48
N ASP A 86 -3.16 -3.85 -6.07
CA ASP A 86 -4.30 -3.65 -6.97
C ASP A 86 -3.96 -2.59 -8.03
N TYR A 87 -3.26 -1.52 -7.63
CA TYR A 87 -2.74 -0.52 -8.58
C TYR A 87 -1.74 -1.11 -9.59
N LEU A 88 -0.95 -2.11 -9.18
CA LEU A 88 -0.06 -2.84 -10.10
C LEU A 88 -0.83 -3.74 -11.09
N ARG A 89 -1.98 -4.28 -10.68
CA ARG A 89 -2.80 -5.20 -11.50
C ARG A 89 -3.73 -4.47 -12.47
N PHE A 90 -4.43 -3.46 -11.98
CA PHE A 90 -5.47 -2.75 -12.73
C PHE A 90 -4.95 -1.45 -13.35
N GLY A 91 -3.75 -1.01 -12.97
CA GLY A 91 -3.21 0.27 -13.37
C GLY A 91 -3.92 1.44 -12.70
N LYS A 92 -3.44 2.64 -13.01
CA LYS A 92 -4.02 3.91 -12.51
C LYS A 92 -4.90 4.54 -13.57
N CYS A 93 -5.84 5.38 -13.15
CA CYS A 93 -6.56 6.22 -14.07
C CYS A 93 -5.60 7.16 -14.79
N HIS A 94 -5.65 7.14 -16.12
CA HIS A 94 -5.09 8.18 -16.94
C HIS A 94 -6.23 9.16 -17.22
N ILE A 95 -6.31 10.22 -16.42
CA ILE A 95 -7.15 11.36 -16.78
C ILE A 95 -6.35 12.11 -17.84
N SER A 96 -6.72 11.91 -19.10
CA SER A 96 -6.38 12.82 -20.20
C SER A 96 -7.38 13.96 -20.26
#